data_AF-A0A368ZHC0-F1
#
_entry.id   AF-A0A368ZHC0-F1
#
_cell.length_a   1.000
_cell.length_b   1.000
_cell.length_c   1.000
_cell.angle_alpha   90.00
_cell.angle_beta   90.00
_cell.angle_gamma   90.00
#
_symmetry.space_group_name_H-M   'P 1'
#
loop_
_entity.id
_entity.type
_entity.pdbx_description
1 polymer ?
#
loop_
_entity_poly.entity_id
_entity_poly.type
_entity_poly.pdbx_seq_one_letter_code
_entity_poly.pdbx_strand_id
1 'polypeptide(L)'
;MSTQDQDKLEKAKAQLRKVKIFYIHLIGYCIVIGLLLYNLYIVAGPYKNNIISLNLSVMVAWTVFIIVHGLTVFKKRSIFKKNWEDRKREQYLEQEKEEHTFWE
;
A
#
# COMPACT_ATOMS: atom_id res chain seq x y z
N MET A 1 -27.76 8.20 13.82
CA MET A 1 -26.70 7.69 12.92
C MET A 1 -27.35 6.61 12.06
N SER A 2 -27.50 6.82 10.76
CA SER A 2 -28.22 5.85 9.91
C SER A 2 -27.37 4.59 9.70
N THR A 3 -27.99 3.42 9.52
CA THR A 3 -27.29 2.14 9.26
C THR A 3 -26.36 2.23 8.04
N GLN A 4 -26.69 3.07 7.07
CA GLN A 4 -25.88 3.38 5.89
C GLN A 4 -24.55 4.08 6.23
N ASP A 5 -24.52 4.92 7.28
CA ASP A 5 -23.31 5.63 7.71
C ASP A 5 -22.32 4.70 8.42
N GLN A 6 -22.83 3.75 9.21
CA GLN A 6 -22.02 2.71 9.88
C GLN A 6 -21.30 1.82 8.85
N ASP A 7 -22.01 1.38 7.82
CA ASP A 7 -21.50 0.51 6.75
C ASP A 7 -20.38 1.19 5.92
N LYS A 8 -20.54 2.49 5.65
CA LYS A 8 -19.52 3.30 4.97
C LYS A 8 -18.26 3.47 5.83
N LEU A 9 -18.42 3.69 7.13
CA LEU A 9 -17.31 3.83 8.07
C LEU A 9 -16.53 2.53 8.26
N GLU A 10 -17.21 1.38 8.34
CA GLU A 10 -16.56 0.08 8.42
C GLU A 10 -15.77 -0.25 7.16
N LYS A 11 -16.34 0.02 5.97
CA LYS A 11 -15.63 -0.13 4.69
C LYS A 11 -14.38 0.73 4.64
N ALA A 12 -14.45 1.98 5.11
CA ALA A 12 -13.29 2.87 5.19
C ALA A 12 -12.22 2.34 6.16
N LYS A 13 -12.61 1.88 7.36
CA LYS A 13 -11.70 1.28 8.36
C LYS A 13 -11.01 0.02 7.83
N ALA A 14 -11.76 -0.88 7.18
CA ALA A 14 -11.22 -2.11 6.60
C ALA A 14 -10.16 -1.83 5.53
N GLN A 15 -10.30 -0.74 4.78
CA GLN A 15 -9.30 -0.33 3.79
C GLN A 15 -8.05 0.27 4.43
N LEU A 16 -8.19 1.11 5.46
CA LEU A 16 -7.07 1.63 6.24
C LEU A 16 -6.26 0.49 6.88
N ARG A 17 -6.94 -0.56 7.36
CA ARG A 17 -6.29 -1.74 7.95
C ARG A 17 -5.40 -2.47 6.92
N LYS A 18 -5.84 -2.61 5.67
CA LYS A 18 -5.05 -3.24 4.60
C LYS A 18 -3.79 -2.45 4.28
N VAL A 19 -3.89 -1.12 4.25
CA VAL A 19 -2.73 -0.23 4.03
C VAL A 19 -1.77 -0.31 5.21
N LYS A 20 -2.26 -0.27 6.46
CA LYS A 20 -1.41 -0.41 7.65
C LYS A 20 -0.63 -1.72 7.65
N ILE A 21 -1.29 -2.83 7.31
CA ILE A 21 -0.62 -4.14 7.20
C ILE A 21 0.47 -4.13 6.13
N PHE A 22 0.21 -3.52 4.97
CA PHE A 22 1.22 -3.35 3.91
C PHE A 22 2.45 -2.57 4.40
N TYR A 23 2.25 -1.45 5.09
CA TYR A 23 3.36 -0.67 5.63
C TYR A 23 4.18 -1.44 6.68
N ILE A 24 3.53 -2.22 7.54
CA ILE A 24 4.24 -3.09 8.50
C ILE A 24 5.10 -4.12 7.77
N HIS A 25 4.58 -4.75 6.71
CA HIS A 25 5.36 -5.69 5.90
C HIS A 25 6.52 -4.98 5.18
N LEU A 26 6.30 -3.77 4.66
CA LEU A 26 7.34 -2.97 4.00
C LEU A 26 8.47 -2.60 4.98
N ILE A 27 8.13 -2.16 6.20
CA ILE A 27 9.10 -1.82 7.24
C ILE A 27 9.87 -3.06 7.68
N GLY A 28 9.18 -4.18 7.92
CA GLY A 28 9.82 -5.45 8.25
C GLY A 28 10.79 -5.90 7.16
N TYR A 29 10.39 -5.75 5.90
CA TYR A 29 11.25 -6.05 4.75
C TYR A 29 12.50 -5.16 4.69
N CYS A 30 12.37 -3.84 4.91
CA CYS A 30 13.53 -2.95 5.00
C CYS A 30 14.51 -3.37 6.10
N ILE A 31 14.00 -3.80 7.26
CA ILE A 31 14.82 -4.30 8.37
C ILE A 31 15.54 -5.60 7.96
N VAL A 32 14.83 -6.56 7.35
CA VAL A 32 15.39 -7.82 6.89
C VAL A 32 16.49 -7.59 5.85
N ILE A 33 16.32 -6.66 4.92
CA ILE A 33 17.37 -6.26 3.97
C ILE A 33 18.58 -5.67 4.67
N GLY A 34 18.36 -4.75 5.61
CA GLY A 34 19.47 -4.15 6.37
C GLY A 34 20.26 -5.22 7.11
N LEU A 35 19.58 -6.21 7.68
CA LEU A 35 20.17 -7.34 8.40
C LEU A 35 20.89 -8.31 7.46
N LEU A 36 20.35 -8.56 6.25
CA LEU A 36 21.00 -9.34 5.19
C LEU A 36 22.29 -8.67 4.69
N LEU A 37 22.24 -7.36 4.43
CA LEU A 37 23.40 -6.56 4.02
C LEU A 37 24.48 -6.57 5.11
N TYR A 38 24.08 -6.44 6.37
CA TYR A 38 24.98 -6.54 7.51
C TYR A 38 25.61 -7.94 7.60
N ASN A 39 24.82 -9.00 7.41
CA ASN A 39 25.33 -10.37 7.36
C ASN A 39 26.35 -10.55 6.23
N LEU A 40 26.09 -9.98 5.05
CA LEU A 40 27.00 -9.98 3.90
C LEU A 40 28.34 -9.30 4.19
N TYR A 41 28.31 -8.24 5.00
CA TYR A 41 29.51 -7.48 5.40
C TYR A 41 30.41 -8.27 6.36
N ILE A 42 29.81 -9.02 7.30
CA ILE A 42 30.55 -9.72 8.35
C ILE A 42 30.98 -11.13 7.90
N VAL A 43 30.31 -11.72 6.90
CA VAL A 43 30.57 -13.11 6.52
C VAL A 43 32.02 -13.29 6.02
N ALA A 44 32.76 -14.17 6.71
CA ALA A 44 34.14 -14.53 6.42
C ALA A 44 34.31 -16.04 6.52
N GLY A 45 35.00 -16.65 5.55
CA GLY A 45 35.26 -18.09 5.51
C GLY A 45 35.11 -18.73 4.12
N PRO A 46 35.43 -20.03 3.97
CA PRO A 46 35.44 -20.73 2.68
C PRO A 46 34.05 -20.87 2.04
N TYR A 47 32.98 -20.81 2.83
CA TYR A 47 31.60 -20.91 2.36
C TYR A 47 30.98 -19.55 1.98
N LYS A 48 31.76 -18.46 2.05
CA LYS A 48 31.32 -17.09 1.78
C LYS A 48 30.59 -16.94 0.46
N ASN A 49 31.12 -17.48 -0.64
CA ASN A 49 30.49 -17.32 -1.96
C ASN A 49 29.12 -17.98 -2.05
N ASN A 50 28.94 -19.17 -1.45
CA ASN A 50 27.65 -19.86 -1.45
C ASN A 50 26.62 -19.08 -0.62
N ILE A 51 27.03 -18.58 0.54
CA ILE A 51 26.16 -17.77 1.41
C ILE A 51 25.78 -16.46 0.73
N ILE A 52 26.72 -15.79 0.07
CA ILE A 52 26.46 -14.57 -0.71
C ILE A 52 25.46 -14.83 -1.84
N SER A 53 25.68 -15.91 -2.61
CA SER A 53 24.80 -16.25 -3.73
C SER A 53 23.37 -16.55 -3.27
N LEU A 54 23.22 -17.26 -2.15
CA LEU A 54 21.91 -17.58 -1.58
C LEU A 54 21.22 -16.30 -1.05
N ASN A 55 21.96 -15.45 -0.34
CA ASN A 55 21.46 -14.15 0.13
C ASN A 55 21.01 -13.25 -1.02
N LEU A 56 21.80 -13.14 -2.10
CA LEU A 56 21.43 -12.37 -3.29
C LEU A 56 20.17 -12.92 -3.95
N SER A 57 20.06 -14.25 -4.13
CA SER A 57 18.87 -14.86 -4.71
C SER A 57 17.61 -14.59 -3.89
N VAL A 58 17.71 -14.72 -2.56
CA VAL A 58 16.60 -14.43 -1.64
C VAL A 58 16.24 -12.95 -1.69
N MET A 59 17.23 -12.05 -1.70
CA MET A 59 17.01 -10.61 -1.80
C MET A 59 16.30 -10.24 -3.10
N VAL A 60 16.72 -10.80 -4.25
CA VAL A 60 16.10 -10.54 -5.56
C VAL A 60 14.67 -11.08 -5.58
N ALA A 61 14.44 -12.32 -5.14
CA ALA A 61 13.10 -12.91 -5.09
C ALA A 61 12.14 -12.10 -4.20
N TRP A 62 12.60 -11.68 -3.03
CA TRP A 62 11.81 -10.87 -2.10
C TRP A 62 11.57 -9.44 -2.62
N THR A 63 12.53 -8.85 -3.33
CA THR A 63 12.35 -7.56 -4.02
C THR A 63 11.22 -7.63 -5.04
N VAL A 64 11.22 -8.66 -5.88
CA VAL A 64 10.16 -8.87 -6.88
C VAL A 64 8.81 -9.09 -6.19
N PHE A 65 8.77 -9.90 -5.13
CA PHE A 65 7.54 -10.15 -4.37
C PHE A 65 6.93 -8.85 -3.79
N ILE A 66 7.75 -8.00 -3.18
CA ILE A 66 7.32 -6.70 -2.62
C ILE A 66 6.83 -5.75 -3.72
N ILE A 67 7.51 -5.69 -4.86
CA ILE A 67 7.08 -4.84 -5.98
C ILE A 67 5.70 -5.28 -6.47
N VAL A 68 5.48 -6.57 -6.68
CA VAL A 68 4.17 -7.10 -7.11
C VAL A 68 3.09 -6.86 -6.05
N HIS A 69 3.41 -7.08 -4.78
CA HIS A 69 2.47 -6.84 -3.67
C HIS A 69 2.11 -5.36 -3.54
N GLY A 70 3.11 -4.48 -3.63
CA GLY A 70 2.96 -3.03 -3.63
C GLY A 70 2.12 -2.55 -4.80
N LEU A 71 2.38 -3.01 -6.02
CA LEU A 71 1.56 -2.70 -7.19
C LEU A 71 0.11 -3.16 -7.00
N THR A 72 -0.13 -4.32 -6.39
CA THR A 72 -1.50 -4.82 -6.14
C THR A 72 -2.25 -3.94 -5.13
N VAL A 73 -1.58 -3.54 -4.04
CA VAL A 73 -2.15 -2.66 -3.02
C VAL A 73 -2.37 -1.24 -3.57
N PHE A 74 -1.41 -0.69 -4.31
CA PHE A 74 -1.50 0.65 -4.90
C PHE A 74 -2.45 0.73 -6.08
N LYS A 75 -2.53 -0.28 -6.95
CA LYS A 75 -3.51 -0.34 -8.05
C LYS A 75 -4.93 -0.31 -7.51
N LYS A 76 -5.19 -1.06 -6.42
CA LYS A 76 -6.48 -1.01 -5.72
C LYS A 76 -6.78 0.38 -5.16
N ARG A 77 -5.76 1.10 -4.68
CA ARG A 77 -5.90 2.49 -4.18
C ARG A 77 -6.07 3.51 -5.30
N SER A 78 -5.38 3.38 -6.43
CA SER A 78 -5.46 4.30 -7.57
C SER A 78 -6.83 4.25 -8.26
N ILE A 79 -7.37 3.04 -8.49
CA ILE A 79 -8.74 2.86 -8.99
C ILE A 79 -9.76 3.48 -8.02
N PHE A 80 -9.55 3.33 -6.72
CA PHE A 80 -10.46 3.86 -5.72
C PHE A 80 -10.33 5.37 -5.49
N LYS A 81 -9.12 5.94 -5.64
CA LYS A 81 -8.89 7.40 -5.62
C LYS A 81 -9.64 8.06 -6.77
N LYS A 82 -9.61 7.46 -7.97
CA LYS A 82 -10.38 7.92 -9.13
C LYS A 82 -11.89 7.93 -8.82
N ASN A 83 -12.45 6.84 -8.29
CA ASN A 83 -13.87 6.79 -7.89
C ASN A 83 -14.25 7.72 -6.72
N TRP A 84 -13.31 8.07 -5.83
CA TRP A 84 -13.56 9.03 -4.76
C TRP A 84 -13.48 10.47 -5.26
N GLU A 85 -12.48 10.79 -6.09
CA GLU A 85 -12.34 12.09 -6.75
C GLU A 85 -13.52 12.37 -7.69
N ASP A 86 -13.97 11.38 -8.47
CA ASP A 86 -15.12 11.53 -9.37
C ASP A 86 -16.42 11.75 -8.61
N ARG A 87 -16.67 10.99 -7.53
CA ARG A 87 -17.85 11.25 -6.66
C ARG A 87 -17.81 12.61 -6.00
N LYS A 88 -16.62 13.09 -5.62
CA LYS A 88 -16.49 14.42 -5.02
C LYS A 88 -16.76 15.52 -6.04
N ARG A 89 -16.25 15.37 -7.26
CA ARG A 89 -16.57 16.28 -8.39
C ARG A 89 -18.08 16.36 -8.64
N GLU A 90 -18.73 15.20 -8.67
CA GLU A 90 -20.18 15.11 -8.93
C GLU A 90 -20.99 15.79 -7.80
N GLN A 91 -20.59 15.60 -6.53
CA GLN A 91 -21.18 16.32 -5.40
C GLN A 91 -21.03 17.85 -5.50
N TYR A 92 -19.87 18.36 -5.95
CA TYR A 92 -19.69 19.80 -6.12
C TYR A 92 -20.55 20.36 -7.27
N LEU A 93 -20.64 19.64 -8.39
CA LEU A 93 -21.50 20.01 -9.52
C LEU A 93 -23.00 19.98 -9.16
N GLU A 94 -23.41 19.10 -8.26
CA GLU A 94 -24.80 18.98 -7.79
C GLU A 94 -25.14 20.09 -6.78
N GLN A 95 -24.21 20.42 -5.86
CA GLN A 95 -24.35 21.56 -4.96
C GLN A 95 -24.45 22.90 -5.70
N GLU A 96 -23.66 23.10 -6.75
CA GLU A 96 -23.67 24.31 -7.57
C GLU A 96 -24.99 24.46 -8.35
N LYS A 97 -25.61 23.34 -8.75
CA LYS A 97 -26.93 23.34 -9.42
C LYS A 97 -28.08 23.63 -8.45
N GLU A 98 -28.07 23.05 -7.25
CA GLU A 98 -29.09 23.34 -6.23
C GLU A 98 -29.03 24.79 -5.77
N GLU A 99 -27.82 25.36 -5.61
CA GLU A 99 -27.65 26.75 -5.20
C GLU A 99 -28.13 27.72 -6.28
N HIS A 100 -27.90 27.43 -7.57
CA HIS A 100 -28.37 28.29 -8.67
C HIS A 100 -29.90 28.27 -8.84
N THR A 101 -30.58 27.16 -8.51
CA THR A 101 -32.06 27.08 -8.53
C THR A 101 -32.74 27.69 -7.31
N PHE A 102 -32.01 27.98 -6.23
CA PHE A 102 -32.57 28.57 -5.01
C PHE A 102 -32.72 30.10 -5.11
N TRP A 103 -32.03 30.73 -6.06
CA TRP A 103 -32.02 32.19 -6.27
C TRP A 103 -32.82 32.65 -7.52
N GLU A 104 -33.53 31.74 -8.20
CA GLU A 104 -34.56 32.02 -9.21
C GLU A 104 -35.97 31.75 -8.65
#